data_AF-A0A2S8Z516-F1
#
_entry.id   AF-A0A2S8Z516-F1
#
_cell.length_a   1.000
_cell.length_b   1.000
_cell.length_c   1.000
_cell.angle_alpha   90.00
_cell.angle_beta   90.00
_cell.angle_gamma   90.00
#
_symmetry.space_group_name_H-M   'P 1'
#
loop_
_entity.id
_entity.type
_entity.pdbx_description
1 polymer ?
#
loop_
_entity_poly.entity_id
_entity_poly.type
_entity_poly.pdbx_seq_one_letter_code
_entity_poly.pdbx_strand_id
1 'polypeptide(L)'
;MTKDTTPRFALVGVTPTTWIVKDLHYGKSEHRSAVAAIYERRGGEVEVTWFRDLPLASRFRNAAAAVRALRTLHARQQARQHSHVD
;
A
#
# COMPACT_ATOMS: atom_id res chain seq x y z
N MET A 1 4.01 27.10 -3.84
CA MET A 1 3.39 25.93 -3.20
C MET A 1 3.84 24.67 -3.93
N THR A 2 4.92 24.05 -3.48
CA THR A 2 5.36 22.75 -4.01
C THR A 2 4.41 21.70 -3.47
N LYS A 3 3.55 21.15 -4.35
CA LYS A 3 2.72 19.99 -4.05
C LYS A 3 3.67 18.87 -3.67
N ASP A 4 3.79 18.59 -2.38
CA ASP A 4 4.70 17.58 -1.85
C ASP A 4 4.26 16.22 -2.44
N THR A 5 4.96 15.80 -3.50
CA THR A 5 4.71 14.56 -4.24
C THR A 5 5.33 13.35 -3.54
N THR A 6 5.54 13.43 -2.23
CA THR A 6 6.05 12.31 -1.46
C THR A 6 5.04 11.15 -1.54
N PRO A 7 5.46 9.98 -2.04
CA PRO A 7 4.55 8.85 -2.23
C PRO A 7 4.04 8.35 -0.88
N ARG A 8 2.73 8.41 -0.66
CA ARG A 8 2.08 7.97 0.59
C ARG A 8 2.45 6.54 1.00
N PHE A 9 2.67 5.63 0.05
CA PHE A 9 3.05 4.25 0.35
C PHE A 9 4.43 3.92 -0.16
N ALA A 10 5.26 3.37 0.72
CA ALA A 10 6.60 2.86 0.44
C ALA A 10 6.63 1.33 0.51
N LEU A 11 7.37 0.70 -0.40
CA LEU A 11 7.66 -0.73 -0.40
C LEU A 11 9.05 -0.95 0.19
N VAL A 12 9.15 -1.65 1.31
CA VAL A 12 10.39 -1.90 2.04
C VAL A 12 10.74 -3.37 1.94
N GLY A 13 11.88 -3.72 1.34
CA GLY A 13 12.37 -5.09 1.32
C GLY A 13 12.79 -5.55 2.72
N VAL A 14 12.30 -6.70 3.14
CA VAL A 14 12.69 -7.38 4.39
C VAL A 14 13.61 -8.55 4.09
N THR A 15 13.29 -9.30 3.04
CA THR A 15 14.12 -10.37 2.47
C THR A 15 14.09 -10.25 0.95
N PRO A 16 14.85 -11.06 0.19
CA PRO A 16 14.78 -11.05 -1.28
C PRO A 16 13.39 -11.33 -1.84
N THR A 17 12.54 -12.04 -1.10
CA THR A 17 11.21 -12.51 -1.53
C THR A 17 10.09 -11.94 -0.66
N THR A 18 10.38 -10.99 0.24
CA THR A 18 9.39 -10.45 1.17
C THR A 18 9.54 -8.95 1.31
N TRP A 19 8.41 -8.25 1.27
CA TRP A 19 8.34 -6.80 1.43
C TRP A 19 7.24 -6.40 2.41
N ILE A 20 7.43 -5.27 3.07
CA ILE A 20 6.41 -4.59 3.86
C ILE A 20 5.99 -3.32 3.13
N VAL A 21 4.69 -3.09 3.01
CA VAL A 21 4.14 -1.82 2.57
C VAL A 21 3.94 -0.93 3.79
N LYS A 22 4.53 0.26 3.78
CA LYS A 22 4.37 1.28 4.83
C LYS A 22 3.57 2.47 4.32
N ASP A 23 2.59 2.94 5.09
CA ASP A 23 1.93 4.24 4.93
C ASP A 23 2.78 5.32 5.61
N LEU A 24 3.39 6.19 4.80
CA LEU A 24 4.24 7.30 5.21
C LEU A 24 3.45 8.48 5.80
N HIS A 25 2.12 8.43 5.75
CA HIS A 25 1.30 9.40 6.47
C HIS A 25 1.47 9.29 8.00
N TYR A 26 1.80 8.09 8.50
CA TYR A 26 2.12 7.86 9.91
C TYR A 26 3.62 8.02 10.15
N GLY A 27 4.01 8.47 11.35
CA GLY A 27 5.40 8.72 11.69
C GLY A 27 6.27 7.46 11.56
N LYS A 28 7.59 7.62 11.33
CA LYS A 28 8.55 6.52 11.13
C LYS A 28 8.54 5.46 12.25
N SER A 29 8.12 5.85 13.45
CA SER A 29 8.14 5.03 14.68
C SER A 29 6.83 4.29 14.96
N GLU A 30 5.79 4.49 14.14
CA GLU A 30 4.49 3.87 14.38
C GLU A 30 4.41 2.48 13.76
N HIS A 31 4.22 1.45 14.60
CA HIS A 31 3.88 0.09 14.14
C HIS A 31 2.64 0.07 13.24
N ARG A 32 1.75 1.06 13.37
CA ARG A 32 0.55 1.27 12.55
C ARG A 32 0.84 1.70 11.10
N SER A 33 2.09 2.08 10.81
CA SER A 33 2.51 2.42 9.45
C SER A 33 2.52 1.21 8.53
N ALA A 34 2.71 -0.01 9.04
CA ALA A 34 2.62 -1.21 8.22
C ALA A 34 1.17 -1.45 7.78
N VAL A 35 0.94 -1.56 6.46
CA VAL A 35 -0.40 -1.79 5.89
C VAL A 35 -0.52 -3.14 5.19
N ALA A 36 0.59 -3.74 4.78
CA ALA A 36 0.62 -5.09 4.23
C ALA A 36 1.99 -5.74 4.32
N ALA A 37 2.00 -7.07 4.31
CA ALA A 37 3.15 -7.88 3.93
C ALA A 37 2.92 -8.50 2.54
N ILE A 38 3.97 -8.54 1.73
CA ILE A 38 3.98 -9.12 0.39
C ILE A 38 5.01 -10.24 0.36
N TYR A 39 4.61 -11.41 -0.13
CA TYR A 39 5.43 -12.60 -0.24
C TYR A 39 5.50 -13.05 -1.70
N GLU A 40 6.71 -13.20 -2.23
CA GLU A 40 6.91 -13.74 -3.57
C GLU A 40 6.51 -15.22 -3.63
N ARG A 41 5.89 -15.59 -4.75
CA ARG A 41 5.49 -16.94 -5.12
C ARG A 41 6.26 -17.36 -6.38
N ARG A 42 6.20 -18.66 -6.68
CA ARG A 42 6.81 -19.19 -7.91
C ARG A 42 6.23 -18.47 -9.14
N GLY A 43 7.10 -18.00 -10.03
CA GLY A 43 6.70 -17.30 -11.25
C GLY A 43 6.56 -15.78 -11.12
N GLY A 44 7.03 -15.18 -10.01
CA GLY A 44 7.04 -13.72 -9.80
C GLY A 44 5.69 -13.15 -9.34
N GLU A 45 4.66 -13.99 -9.23
CA GLU A 45 3.43 -13.65 -8.53
C GLU A 45 3.70 -13.36 -7.06
N VAL A 46 2.79 -12.62 -6.42
CA VAL A 46 2.89 -12.31 -5.01
C VAL A 46 1.57 -12.59 -4.29
N GLU A 47 1.70 -13.04 -3.06
CA GLU A 47 0.63 -13.10 -2.09
C GLU A 47 0.75 -11.93 -1.11
N VAL A 48 -0.38 -11.33 -0.76
CA VAL A 48 -0.45 -10.11 0.05
C VAL A 48 -1.33 -10.36 1.25
N THR A 49 -0.76 -10.11 2.43
CA THR A 49 -1.50 -10.05 3.69
C THR A 49 -1.74 -8.59 4.03
N TRP A 50 -3.00 -8.14 3.97
CA TRP A 50 -3.40 -6.80 4.37
C TRP A 50 -3.58 -6.76 5.89
N PHE A 51 -3.02 -5.75 6.56
CA PHE A 51 -3.16 -5.57 8.01
C PHE A 51 -4.38 -4.71 8.39
N ARG A 52 -5.14 -4.28 7.39
CA ARG A 52 -6.37 -3.51 7.52
C ARG A 52 -7.45 -4.20 6.70
N ASP A 53 -8.71 -3.99 7.08
CA ASP A 53 -9.84 -4.45 6.30
C ASP A 53 -9.95 -3.59 5.02
N LEU A 54 -9.38 -4.11 3.93
CA LEU A 54 -9.34 -3.45 2.64
C LEU A 54 -10.00 -4.37 1.61
N PRO A 55 -10.89 -3.83 0.75
CA PRO A 55 -11.53 -4.59 -0.33
C PRO A 55 -10.56 -4.81 -1.51
N LEU A 56 -9.38 -5.36 -1.23
CA LEU A 56 -8.33 -5.66 -2.20
C LEU A 56 -8.07 -7.16 -2.23
N ALA A 57 -7.75 -7.68 -3.41
CA ALA A 57 -7.34 -9.07 -3.56
C ALA A 57 -6.10 -9.39 -2.71
N SER A 58 -5.89 -10.66 -2.40
CA SER A 58 -4.69 -11.15 -1.71
C SER A 58 -3.63 -11.72 -2.67
N ARG A 59 -3.87 -11.73 -3.99
CA ARG A 59 -2.92 -12.21 -5.00
C ARG A 59 -2.76 -11.22 -6.15
N PHE A 60 -1.53 -11.02 -6.57
CA PHE A 60 -1.20 -10.13 -7.68
C PHE A 60 -0.05 -10.70 -8.51
N ARG A 61 0.04 -10.25 -9.77
CA ARG A 61 1.13 -10.61 -10.68
C ARG A 61 2.54 -10.18 -10.22
N ASN A 62 2.64 -9.19 -9.33
CA ASN A 62 3.88 -8.71 -8.70
C ASN A 62 3.57 -7.67 -7.61
N ALA A 63 4.58 -7.33 -6.80
CA ALA A 63 4.46 -6.36 -5.70
C ALA A 63 4.01 -4.96 -6.19
N ALA A 64 4.46 -4.51 -7.37
CA ALA A 64 4.09 -3.21 -7.92
C ALA A 64 2.59 -3.11 -8.22
N ALA A 65 1.97 -4.20 -8.71
CA ALA A 65 0.53 -4.25 -8.95
C ALA A 65 -0.27 -4.12 -7.64
N ALA A 66 0.18 -4.76 -6.55
CA ALA A 66 -0.45 -4.63 -5.24
C ALA A 66 -0.40 -3.19 -4.71
N VAL A 67 0.78 -2.54 -4.76
CA VAL A 67 0.96 -1.14 -4.32
C VAL A 67 0.12 -0.19 -5.16
N ARG A 68 0.00 -0.42 -6.48
CA ARG A 68 -0.84 0.38 -7.35
C ARG A 68 -2.33 0.26 -6.99
N ALA A 69 -2.81 -0.96 -6.74
CA ALA A 69 -4.20 -1.18 -6.32
C ALA A 69 -4.53 -0.45 -5.01
N LEU A 70 -3.62 -0.52 -4.03
CA LEU A 70 -3.73 0.23 -2.78
C LEU A 70 -3.82 1.75 -3.01
N ARG A 71 -2.91 2.30 -3.83
CA ARG A 71 -2.92 3.73 -4.18
C ARG A 71 -4.23 4.15 -4.83
N THR A 72 -4.76 3.35 -5.76
CA THR A 72 -6.04 3.62 -6.43
C THR A 72 -7.21 3.59 -5.45
N LEU A 73 -7.26 2.63 -4.53
CA LEU A 73 -8.30 2.57 -3.48
C LEU A 73 -8.27 3.83 -2.61
N HIS A 74 -7.10 4.23 -2.14
CA HIS A 74 -6.95 5.42 -1.29
C HIS A 74 -7.32 6.71 -2.02
N ALA A 75 -6.91 6.88 -3.27
CA ALA A 75 -7.29 8.05 -4.07
C ALA A 75 -8.82 8.16 -4.23
N ARG A 76 -9.51 7.04 -4.43
CA ARG A 76 -10.99 7.00 -4.50
C ARG A 76 -11.63 7.38 -3.16
N GLN A 77 -11.10 6.88 -2.04
CA GLN A 77 -11.61 7.22 -0.71
C GLN A 77 -11.43 8.71 -0.39
N GLN A 78 -10.26 9.29 -0.74
CA GLN A 78 -10.01 10.71 -0.59
C GLN A 78 -10.97 11.56 -1.42
N ALA A 79 -11.17 11.21 -2.70
CA ALA A 79 -12.12 11.93 -3.56
C ALA A 79 -13.54 11.95 -2.97
N ARG A 80 -14.01 10.81 -2.43
CA ARG A 80 -15.32 10.71 -1.77
C ARG A 80 -15.45 11.58 -0.51
N GLN A 81 -14.36 11.72 0.26
CA GLN A 81 -14.35 12.54 1.47
C GLN A 81 -14.38 14.04 1.13
N HIS A 82 -13.71 14.45 0.07
CA HIS A 82 -13.72 15.83 -0.40
C HIS A 82 -15.06 16.24 -1.03
N SER A 83 -15.80 15.32 -1.67
CA SER A 83 -17.13 15.62 -2.24
C SER A 83 -18.26 15.75 -1.21
N HIS A 84 -17.99 15.61 0.10
CA HIS A 84 -18.99 15.75 1.17
C HIS A 84 -18.87 17.06 1.95
N VAL A 85 -18.02 17.98 1.47
CA VAL A 85 -17.81 19.31 2.03
C VAL A 85 -18.00 20.32 0.90
N ASP A 86 -19.24 20.45 0.42
CA ASP A 86 -19.72 21.53 -0.46
C ASP A 86 -21.22 21.78 -0.17
#